data_AF-A0A916VX72-F1
#
_entry.id   AF-A0A916VX72-F1
#
_cell.length_a   1.000
_cell.length_b   1.000
_cell.length_c   1.000
_cell.angle_alpha   90.00
_cell.angle_beta   90.00
_cell.angle_gamma   90.00
#
_symmetry.space_group_name_H-M   'P 1'
#
loop_
_entity.id
_entity.type
_entity.pdbx_description
1 polymer ?
#
loop_
_entity_poly.entity_id
_entity_poly.type
_entity_poly.pdbx_seq_one_letter_code
_entity_poly.pdbx_strand_id
1 'polypeptide(L)' 'MIGVNMGTRIAIGVAIGVVIGVAIDNIGVGIAIGAAIGGVFVALGSKRNKD' A
#
# COMPACT_ATOMS: atom_id res chain seq x y z
N MET A 1 -18.98 0.22 -9.48
CA MET A 1 -18.36 0.90 -8.34
C MET A 1 -17.18 0.05 -7.88
N ILE A 2 -15.94 0.47 -8.12
CA ILE A 2 -14.76 -0.28 -7.66
C ILE A 2 -14.69 -0.10 -6.14
N GLY A 3 -15.24 -1.05 -5.40
CA GLY A 3 -15.12 -1.09 -3.95
C GLY A 3 -13.66 -1.37 -3.61
N VAL A 4 -12.95 -0.36 -3.09
CA VAL A 4 -11.56 -0.49 -2.66
C VAL A 4 -11.51 -1.34 -1.38
N ASN A 5 -11.42 -2.65 -1.60
CA ASN A 5 -11.33 -3.66 -0.56
C ASN A 5 -9.93 -3.67 0.08
N MET A 6 -9.79 -4.38 1.20
CA MET A 6 -8.55 -4.43 1.98
C MET A 6 -7.34 -4.90 1.13
N GLY A 7 -7.57 -5.87 0.24
CA GLY A 7 -6.56 -6.36 -0.70
C GLY A 7 -6.13 -5.32 -1.73
N THR A 8 -7.08 -4.56 -2.28
CA THR A 8 -6.80 -3.46 -3.21
C THR A 8 -5.94 -2.37 -2.56
N ARG A 9 -6.15 -2.06 -1.26
CA ARG A 9 -5.34 -1.05 -0.53
C ARG A 9 -3.89 -1.47 -0.36
N ILE A 10 -3.66 -2.74 -0.02
CA ILE A 10 -2.32 -3.32 0.07
C ILE A 10 -1.66 -3.33 -1.31
N ALA A 11 -2.38 -3.79 -2.34
CA ALA A 11 -1.87 -3.87 -3.71
C ALA A 11 -1.45 -2.49 -4.26
N ILE A 12 -2.23 -1.44 -3.98
CA ILE A 12 -1.89 -0.06 -4.36
C ILE A 12 -0.59 0.37 -3.65
N GLY A 13 -0.47 0.14 -2.34
CA GLY A 13 0.74 0.47 -1.59
C GLY A 13 1.97 -0.24 -2.16
N VAL A 14 1.89 -1.55 -2.40
CA VAL A 14 3.00 -2.33 -2.97
C VAL A 14 3.34 -1.88 -4.38
N ALA A 15 2.36 -1.60 -5.24
CA ALA A 15 2.61 -1.11 -6.60
C ALA A 15 3.39 0.22 -6.60
N ILE A 16 3.00 1.16 -5.74
CA ILE A 16 3.72 2.43 -5.56
C ILE A 16 5.15 2.17 -5.04
N GLY A 17 5.28 1.29 -4.04
CA GLY A 17 6.58 0.92 -3.49
C GLY A 17 7.52 0.29 -4.51
N VAL A 18 7.01 -0.59 -5.38
CA VAL A 18 7.80 -1.21 -6.46
C VAL A 18 8.29 -0.15 -7.45
N VAL A 19 7.42 0.79 -7.87
CA VAL A 19 7.84 1.89 -8.76
C VAL A 19 8.93 2.74 -8.12
N ILE A 20 8.80 3.06 -6.82
CA ILE A 20 9.85 3.78 -6.08
C ILE A 20 11.12 2.95 -6.01
N GLY A 21 11.02 1.65 -5.73
CA GLY A 21 12.15 0.72 -5.65
C GLY A 21 12.92 0.61 -6.96
N VAL A 22 12.20 0.61 -8.09
CA VAL A 22 12.81 0.66 -9.44
C VAL A 22 13.50 2.01 -9.67
N ALA A 23 12.89 3.11 -9.25
CA ALA A 23 13.49 4.44 -9.42
C ALA A 23 14.81 4.64 -8.64
N ILE A 24 15.00 3.90 -7.53
CA ILE A 24 16.21 3.95 -6.69
C ILE A 24 17.13 2.74 -6.87
N ASP A 25 16.88 1.88 -7.87
CA ASP A 25 17.58 0.59 -8.07
C ASP A 25 17.64 -0.30 -6.83
N ASN A 26 16.65 -0.19 -5.94
CA ASN A 26 16.54 -0.98 -4.72
C ASN A 26 15.09 -1.45 -4.51
N ILE A 27 14.76 -2.55 -5.17
CA ILE A 27 13.44 -3.19 -5.09
C ILE A 27 13.13 -3.63 -3.65
N GLY A 28 14.12 -4.06 -2.86
CA GLY A 28 13.92 -4.47 -1.47
C GLY A 28 13.37 -3.33 -0.61
N VAL A 29 13.99 -2.15 -0.70
CA VAL A 29 13.53 -0.92 -0.02
C VAL A 29 12.18 -0.48 -0.57
N GLY A 30 11.97 -0.53 -1.88
CA GLY A 30 10.70 -0.19 -2.51
C GLY A 30 9.53 -1.04 -2.00
N ILE A 31 9.69 -2.36 -1.95
CA ILE A 31 8.67 -3.28 -1.43
C ILE A 31 8.39 -3.02 0.05
N ALA A 32 9.42 -2.78 0.87
CA ALA A 32 9.25 -2.47 2.28
C ALA A 32 8.44 -1.19 2.50
N ILE A 33 8.76 -0.12 1.76
CA ILE A 33 8.02 1.14 1.78
C ILE A 33 6.58 0.94 1.29
N GLY A 34 6.40 0.22 0.17
CA GLY A 34 5.08 -0.05 -0.39
C GLY A 34 4.18 -0.86 0.54
N ALA A 35 4.72 -1.87 1.20
CA ALA A 35 4.02 -2.66 2.20
C ALA A 35 3.63 -1.80 3.43
N ALA A 36 4.53 -0.93 3.89
CA ALA A 36 4.24 0.00 4.98
C ALA A 36 3.11 0.98 4.62
N ILE A 37 3.16 1.58 3.42
CA ILE A 37 2.13 2.48 2.91
C ILE A 37 0.79 1.74 2.78
N GLY A 38 0.78 0.55 2.18
CA GLY A 38 -0.41 -0.28 2.04
C GLY A 38 -1.04 -0.64 3.39
N GLY A 39 -0.20 -0.97 4.39
CA GLY A 39 -0.63 -1.22 5.77
C GLY A 39 -1.27 0.01 6.43
N VAL A 40 -0.75 1.21 6.18
CA VAL A 40 -1.34 2.46 6.67
C VAL A 40 -2.72 2.70 6.02
N PHE A 41 -2.87 2.49 4.71
CA PHE A 41 -4.17 2.62 4.03
C PHE A 41 -5.23 1.65 4.56
N VAL A 42 -4.81 0.45 4.96
CA VAL A 42 -5.67 -0.51 5.63
C VAL A 42 -6.04 -0.02 7.04
N ALA A 43 -5.07 0.42 7.83
CA ALA A 43 -5.31 0.93 9.19
C ALA A 43 -6.26 2.14 9.21
N LEU A 44 -6.08 3.09 8.28
CA LEU A 44 -6.96 4.24 8.09
C LEU A 44 -8.36 3.85 7.62
N GLY A 45 -8.46 2.82 6.77
CA GLY A 45 -9.73 2.26 6.31
C GLY A 45 -10.53 1.60 7.43
N SER A 46 -9.86 0.78 8.24
CA SER A 46 -10.48 0.10 9.37
C SER A 46 -10.97 1.07 10.45
N LYS A 47 -10.30 2.22 10.62
CA LYS A 47 -10.71 3.23 11.59
C LYS A 47 -12.01 3.95 11.22
N ARG A 48 -12.42 3.90 9.95
CA ARG A 48 -13.64 4.55 9.44
C ARG A 48 -14.88 3.66 9.49
N ASN A 49 -14.73 2.39 9.84
CA ASN A 49 -15.83 1.43 10.00
C ASN A 49 -16.15 1.16 11.48
N LYS A 50 -15.76 2.09 12.37
CA LYS A 50 -15.95 2.00 13.82
C LYS A 50 -16.65 3.26 14.35
N ASP A 51 -17.57 3.79 13.54
CA ASP A 51 -18.63 4.74 13.91
C ASP A 51 -19.98 4.07 13.66
#